data_AF-A0A7C3GL74-F1
#
_entry.id   AF-A0A7C3GL74-F1
#
_cell.length_a   1.000
_cell.length_b   1.000
_cell.length_c   1.000
_cell.angle_alpha   90.00
_cell.angle_beta   90.00
_cell.angle_gamma   90.00
#
_symmetry.space_group_name_H-M   'P 1'
#
loop_
_entity.id
_entity.type
_entity.pdbx_description
1 polymer ?
#
loop_
_entity_poly.entity_id
_entity_poly.type
_entity_poly.pdbx_seq_one_letter_code
_entity_poly.pdbx_strand_id
1 'polypeptide(L)'
;MIMQFMKIHPEVETALAEGKALVALESTVITHGLPYPDNVATALAMEARIREQGAVPATIAIIDGIIRVGMDKADLEHLAGLPTETVRKCSRRDLPLVLAQKGHGATTVAGTMIIARQVGIELFATGGMGGV
;
A
#
# COMPACT_ATOMS: atom_id res chain seq x y z
N MET A 1 15.41 -9.42 0.56
CA MET A 1 15.33 -10.14 -0.73
C MET A 1 14.19 -9.65 -1.63
N ILE A 2 13.22 -8.83 -1.17
CA ILE A 2 12.16 -8.27 -2.06
C ILE A 2 12.39 -6.81 -2.50
N MET A 3 13.47 -6.14 -2.04
CA MET A 3 13.76 -4.74 -2.39
C MET A 3 13.92 -4.50 -3.89
N GLN A 4 14.43 -5.49 -4.64
CA GLN A 4 14.56 -5.39 -6.10
C GLN A 4 13.20 -5.28 -6.83
N PHE A 5 12.09 -5.57 -6.15
CA PHE A 5 10.73 -5.44 -6.68
C PHE A 5 10.02 -4.18 -6.18
N MET A 6 10.72 -3.28 -5.47
CA MET A 6 10.12 -2.08 -4.89
C MET A 6 10.34 -0.87 -5.79
N LYS A 7 9.27 -0.09 -5.97
CA LYS A 7 9.31 1.28 -6.47
C LYS A 7 8.76 2.17 -5.37
N ILE A 8 9.64 2.98 -4.78
CA ILE A 8 9.28 3.93 -3.74
C ILE A 8 8.90 5.25 -4.42
N HIS A 9 7.80 5.86 -4.00
CA HIS A 9 7.38 7.15 -4.54
C HIS A 9 8.39 8.24 -4.13
N PRO A 10 8.76 9.20 -5.01
CA PRO A 10 9.78 10.20 -4.69
C PRO A 10 9.52 11.00 -3.40
N GLU A 11 8.25 11.26 -3.08
CA GLU A 11 7.87 11.91 -1.83
C GLU A 11 8.23 11.09 -0.59
N VAL A 12 8.03 9.77 -0.66
CA VAL A 12 8.39 8.84 0.42
C VAL A 12 9.91 8.73 0.53
N GLU A 13 10.64 8.65 -0.58
CA GLU A 13 12.11 8.65 -0.58
C GLU A 13 12.68 9.93 0.06
N THR A 14 12.11 11.08 -0.30
CA THR A 14 12.50 12.38 0.27
C THR A 14 12.21 12.42 1.78
N ALA A 15 11.03 11.98 2.19
CA ALA A 15 10.65 11.93 3.60
C ALA A 15 11.56 10.99 4.42
N LEU A 16 11.95 9.84 3.86
CA LEU A 16 12.92 8.93 4.48
C LEU A 16 14.29 9.60 4.64
N ALA A 17 14.79 10.27 3.60
CA ALA A 17 16.09 10.93 3.61
C ALA A 17 16.14 12.12 4.60
N GLU A 18 15.03 12.84 4.75
CA GLU A 18 14.89 14.00 5.64
C GLU A 18 14.47 13.63 7.07
N GLY A 19 14.21 12.35 7.36
CA GLY A 19 13.72 11.90 8.66
C GLY A 19 12.32 12.44 9.01
N LYS A 20 11.48 12.72 8.00
CA LYS A 20 10.10 13.15 8.19
C LYS A 20 9.22 11.98 8.66
N ALA A 21 8.17 12.30 9.42
CA ALA A 21 7.20 11.32 9.86
C ALA A 21 6.50 10.67 8.64
N LEU A 22 6.49 9.34 8.61
CA LEU A 22 5.88 8.53 7.56
C LEU A 22 4.86 7.58 8.18
N VAL A 23 3.72 7.43 7.52
CA VAL A 23 2.66 6.51 7.93
C VAL A 23 2.31 5.61 6.76
N ALA A 24 2.57 4.31 6.89
CA ALA A 24 2.14 3.33 5.92
C ALA A 24 0.61 3.15 5.96
N LEU A 25 0.02 2.82 4.81
CA LEU A 25 -1.37 2.42 4.66
C LEU A 25 -1.47 1.12 3.86
N GLU A 26 -2.42 0.26 4.23
CA GLU A 26 -2.68 -1.00 3.52
C GLU A 26 -3.66 -0.80 2.35
N SER A 27 -3.72 -1.76 1.44
CA SER A 27 -4.53 -1.64 0.22
C SER A 27 -5.69 -2.63 0.12
N THR A 28 -5.91 -3.52 1.11
CA THR A 28 -7.07 -4.42 1.03
C THR A 28 -8.39 -3.71 1.20
N VAL A 29 -8.43 -2.62 1.97
CA VAL A 29 -9.61 -1.75 2.04
C VAL A 29 -10.02 -1.19 0.67
N ILE A 30 -9.06 -0.98 -0.24
CA ILE A 30 -9.28 -0.38 -1.57
C ILE A 30 -9.94 -1.36 -2.55
N THR A 31 -9.64 -2.65 -2.45
CA THR A 31 -10.04 -3.64 -3.48
C THR A 31 -11.00 -4.71 -2.97
N HIS A 32 -11.00 -4.95 -1.66
CA HIS A 32 -11.77 -6.02 -1.02
C HIS A 32 -12.65 -5.52 0.14
N GLY A 33 -12.51 -4.24 0.52
CA GLY A 33 -13.21 -3.67 1.68
C GLY A 33 -14.41 -2.80 1.32
N LEU A 34 -14.27 -1.96 0.28
CA LEU A 34 -15.28 -0.99 -0.12
C LEU A 34 -15.58 -1.09 -1.62
N PRO A 35 -16.82 -0.81 -2.06
CA PRO A 35 -17.16 -0.73 -3.47
C PRO A 35 -16.55 0.51 -4.13
N TYR A 36 -16.40 0.47 -5.45
CA TYR A 36 -16.10 1.66 -6.24
C TYR A 36 -17.33 2.58 -6.32
N PRO A 37 -17.21 3.92 -6.19
CA PRO A 37 -15.97 4.72 -6.05
C PRO A 37 -15.53 5.00 -4.61
N ASP A 38 -16.27 4.51 -3.60
CA ASP A 38 -16.00 4.79 -2.19
C ASP A 38 -14.62 4.31 -1.74
N ASN A 39 -14.10 3.26 -2.37
CA ASN A 39 -12.74 2.78 -2.16
C ASN A 39 -11.65 3.82 -2.48
N VAL A 40 -11.70 4.47 -3.64
CA VAL A 40 -10.76 5.54 -4.03
C VAL A 40 -10.94 6.75 -3.12
N ALA A 41 -12.18 7.16 -2.89
CA ALA A 41 -12.49 8.31 -2.04
C ALA A 41 -11.93 8.11 -0.62
N THR A 42 -12.09 6.90 -0.07
CA THR A 42 -11.57 6.55 1.26
C THR A 42 -10.04 6.53 1.27
N ALA A 43 -9.39 5.94 0.26
CA ALA A 43 -7.93 5.94 0.16
C ALA A 43 -7.36 7.36 0.16
N LEU A 44 -7.88 8.22 -0.71
CA LEU A 44 -7.48 9.63 -0.80
C LEU A 44 -7.76 10.40 0.50
N ALA A 45 -8.90 10.14 1.15
CA ALA A 45 -9.22 10.76 2.42
C ALA A 45 -8.25 10.34 3.54
N MET A 46 -7.85 9.07 3.62
CA MET A 46 -6.84 8.61 4.58
C MET A 46 -5.49 9.30 4.35
N GLU A 47 -5.04 9.39 3.10
CA GLU A 47 -3.80 10.09 2.76
C GLU A 47 -3.87 11.58 3.12
N ALA A 48 -5.00 12.24 2.82
CA ALA A 48 -5.21 13.65 3.17
C ALA A 48 -5.16 13.87 4.69
N ARG A 49 -5.78 12.99 5.49
CA ARG A 49 -5.74 13.10 6.96
C ARG A 49 -4.32 12.96 7.52
N ILE A 50 -3.50 12.08 6.97
CA ILE A 50 -2.09 11.96 7.39
C ILE A 50 -1.32 13.25 7.07
N ARG A 51 -1.56 13.82 5.88
CA ARG A 51 -0.95 15.09 5.46
C ARG A 51 -1.35 16.27 6.33
N GLU A 52 -2.62 16.36 6.70
CA GLU A 52 -3.15 17.37 7.62
C GLU A 52 -2.45 17.33 8.99
N GLN A 53 -1.98 16.16 9.42
CA GLN A 53 -1.21 15.97 10.67
C GLN A 53 0.30 16.16 10.49
N GLY A 54 0.76 16.60 9.32
CA GLY A 54 2.17 16.90 9.05
C GLY A 54 3.05 15.69 8.72
N ALA A 55 2.46 14.51 8.46
CA ALA A 55 3.18 13.31 8.06
C ALA A 55 2.99 13.00 6.57
N VAL A 56 3.85 12.15 6.02
CA VAL A 56 3.79 11.68 4.63
C VAL A 56 3.11 10.30 4.59
N PRO A 57 2.01 10.13 3.85
CA PRO A 57 1.38 8.84 3.69
C PRO A 57 2.15 7.96 2.70
N ALA A 58 2.19 6.67 2.97
CA ALA A 58 2.75 5.66 2.07
C ALA A 58 1.75 4.51 1.91
N THR A 59 0.78 4.64 1.00
CA THR A 59 -0.09 3.52 0.63
C THR A 59 0.73 2.45 -0.10
N ILE A 60 0.56 1.19 0.28
CA ILE A 60 1.37 0.06 -0.21
C ILE A 60 0.50 -0.96 -0.94
N ALA A 61 0.84 -1.24 -2.19
CA ALA A 61 0.22 -2.29 -3.00
C ALA A 61 1.24 -2.91 -3.96
N ILE A 62 0.81 -3.93 -4.72
CA ILE A 62 1.57 -4.52 -5.81
C ILE A 62 0.82 -4.28 -7.11
N ILE A 63 1.48 -3.67 -8.09
CA ILE A 63 0.98 -3.47 -9.45
C ILE A 63 1.98 -4.11 -10.40
N ASP A 64 1.53 -5.05 -11.23
CA ASP A 64 2.36 -5.77 -12.21
C ASP A 64 3.64 -6.41 -11.62
N GLY A 65 3.51 -6.98 -10.41
CA GLY A 65 4.64 -7.56 -9.66
C GLY A 65 5.60 -6.54 -9.06
N ILE A 66 5.30 -5.24 -9.13
CA ILE A 66 6.08 -4.18 -8.51
C ILE A 66 5.37 -3.69 -7.25
N ILE A 67 6.07 -3.81 -6.11
CA ILE A 67 5.63 -3.22 -4.85
C ILE A 67 5.73 -1.70 -4.99
N ARG A 68 4.60 -1.01 -4.93
CA ARG A 68 4.54 0.45 -4.82
C ARG A 68 4.53 0.83 -3.35
N VAL A 69 5.44 1.71 -2.95
CA VAL A 69 5.48 2.29 -1.60
C VAL A 69 5.26 3.78 -1.71
N GLY A 70 4.06 4.23 -1.31
CA GLY A 70 3.52 5.50 -1.75
C GLY A 70 2.88 5.34 -3.13
N MET A 71 1.63 5.73 -3.23
CA MET A 71 0.85 5.68 -4.46
C MET A 71 0.28 7.06 -4.71
N ASP A 72 0.30 7.50 -5.96
CA ASP A 72 -0.42 8.72 -6.34
C ASP A 72 -1.89 8.40 -6.64
N LYS A 73 -2.67 9.44 -6.94
CA LYS A 73 -4.08 9.29 -7.28
C LYS A 73 -4.31 8.34 -8.46
N ALA A 74 -3.44 8.35 -9.46
CA ALA A 74 -3.59 7.51 -10.65
C ALA A 74 -3.31 6.03 -10.32
N ASP A 75 -2.29 5.75 -9.51
CA ASP A 75 -2.01 4.42 -8.97
C ASP A 75 -3.19 3.90 -8.14
N LEU A 76 -3.82 4.74 -7.30
CA LEU A 76 -4.99 4.38 -6.49
C LEU A 76 -6.23 4.11 -7.34
N GLU A 77 -6.54 4.99 -8.30
CA GLU A 77 -7.65 4.81 -9.24
C GLU A 77 -7.46 3.56 -10.10
N HIS A 78 -6.24 3.30 -10.56
CA HIS A 78 -5.91 2.09 -11.29
C HIS A 78 -6.17 0.84 -10.45
N LEU A 79 -5.62 0.76 -9.23
CA LEU A 79 -5.81 -0.38 -8.35
C LEU A 79 -7.29 -0.61 -8.01
N ALA A 80 -8.04 0.47 -7.74
CA ALA A 80 -9.45 0.41 -7.38
C ALA A 80 -10.38 0.04 -8.55
N GLY A 81 -9.96 0.32 -9.78
CA GLY A 81 -10.70 -0.02 -11.01
C GLY A 81 -10.47 -1.44 -11.51
N LEU A 82 -9.48 -2.15 -10.99
CA LEU A 82 -9.25 -3.56 -11.34
C LEU A 82 -10.37 -4.45 -10.79
N PRO A 83 -10.85 -5.45 -11.55
CA PRO A 83 -11.78 -6.44 -11.02
C PRO A 83 -11.17 -7.16 -9.81
N THR A 84 -11.89 -7.24 -8.70
CA THR A 84 -11.37 -7.77 -7.41
C THR A 84 -10.73 -9.16 -7.55
N GLU A 85 -11.28 -10.03 -8.39
CA GLU A 85 -10.77 -11.38 -8.66
C GLU A 85 -9.38 -11.41 -9.33
N THR A 86 -8.98 -10.31 -9.97
CA THR A 86 -7.66 -10.14 -10.59
C THR A 86 -6.62 -9.56 -9.62
N VAL A 87 -7.06 -9.05 -8.47
CA VAL A 87 -6.19 -8.49 -7.41
C VAL A 87 -6.10 -9.46 -6.25
N ARG A 88 -4.93 -10.05 -6.02
CA ARG A 88 -4.76 -10.98 -4.90
C ARG A 88 -4.77 -10.23 -3.56
N LYS A 89 -5.65 -10.63 -2.63
CA LYS A 89 -5.51 -10.25 -1.21
C LYS A 89 -4.21 -10.84 -0.65
N CYS A 90 -3.20 -9.99 -0.52
CA CYS A 90 -1.80 -10.40 -0.42
C CYS A 90 -1.31 -10.35 1.04
N SER A 91 -1.14 -11.50 1.65
CA SER A 91 -0.46 -11.67 2.94
C SER A 91 0.99 -12.13 2.74
N ARG A 92 1.70 -12.42 3.83
CA ARG A 92 3.12 -12.81 3.80
C ARG A 92 3.42 -13.95 2.82
N ARG A 93 2.58 -14.99 2.80
CA ARG A 93 2.77 -16.17 1.94
C ARG A 93 2.52 -15.88 0.46
N ASP A 94 1.75 -14.84 0.18
CA ASP A 94 1.29 -14.48 -1.16
C ASP A 94 2.30 -13.57 -1.87
N LEU A 95 3.09 -12.78 -1.11
CA LEU A 95 4.08 -11.84 -1.65
C LEU A 95 4.98 -12.48 -2.72
N PRO A 96 5.71 -13.60 -2.48
CA PRO A 96 6.60 -14.14 -3.50
C PRO A 96 5.87 -14.58 -4.77
N LEU A 97 4.65 -15.09 -4.63
CA LEU A 97 3.83 -15.56 -5.75
C LEU A 97 3.40 -14.39 -6.64
N VAL A 98 2.85 -13.33 -6.04
CA VAL A 98 2.36 -12.16 -6.79
C VAL A 98 3.51 -11.47 -7.52
N LEU A 99 4.66 -11.33 -6.86
CA LEU A 99 5.86 -10.71 -7.47
C LEU A 99 6.39 -11.55 -8.63
N ALA A 100 6.54 -12.88 -8.44
CA ALA A 100 7.05 -13.77 -9.48
C ALA A 100 6.12 -13.86 -10.70
N GLN A 101 4.81 -13.80 -10.49
CA GLN A 101 3.81 -13.87 -11.56
C GLN A 101 3.53 -12.52 -12.23
N LYS A 102 4.17 -11.44 -11.79
CA LYS A 102 3.87 -10.06 -12.24
C LYS A 102 2.39 -9.71 -12.09
N GLY A 103 1.77 -10.19 -11.01
CA GLY A 103 0.35 -9.95 -10.75
C GLY A 103 0.08 -8.68 -9.95
N HIS A 104 -1.20 -8.37 -9.74
CA HIS A 104 -1.64 -7.32 -8.82
C HIS A 104 -1.92 -7.89 -7.43
N GLY A 105 -1.63 -7.10 -6.40
CA GLY A 105 -1.82 -7.51 -5.02
C GLY A 105 -2.20 -6.36 -4.11
N ALA A 106 -3.30 -6.52 -3.40
CA ALA A 106 -3.68 -5.62 -2.32
C ALA A 106 -3.09 -6.16 -1.01
N THR A 107 -2.17 -5.42 -0.41
CA THR A 107 -1.44 -5.90 0.76
C THR A 107 -2.32 -5.82 2.00
N THR A 108 -2.48 -6.96 2.69
CA THR A 108 -3.08 -7.03 4.03
C THR A 108 -2.15 -6.39 5.06
N VAL A 109 -2.64 -6.09 6.26
CA VAL A 109 -1.84 -5.76 7.46
C VAL A 109 -0.48 -6.46 7.52
N ALA A 110 -0.44 -7.80 7.43
CA ALA A 110 0.82 -8.55 7.50
C ALA A 110 1.76 -8.28 6.32
N GLY A 111 1.22 -8.15 5.10
CA GLY A 111 1.99 -7.83 3.91
C GLY A 111 2.54 -6.40 3.95
N THR A 112 1.70 -5.44 4.35
CA THR A 112 2.06 -4.02 4.49
C THR A 112 3.16 -3.82 5.52
N MET A 113 3.06 -4.45 6.70
CA MET A 113 4.09 -4.36 7.75
C MET A 113 5.46 -4.88 7.29
N ILE A 114 5.49 -5.99 6.54
CA ILE A 114 6.73 -6.55 6.00
C ILE A 114 7.42 -5.54 5.06
N ILE A 115 6.64 -4.94 4.15
CA ILE A 115 7.16 -3.99 3.17
C ILE A 115 7.57 -2.69 3.85
N ALA A 116 6.72 -2.12 4.71
CA ALA A 116 6.99 -0.89 5.46
C ALA A 116 8.28 -1.01 6.28
N ARG A 117 8.47 -2.12 7.00
CA ARG A 117 9.70 -2.35 7.77
C ARG A 117 10.94 -2.44 6.89
N GLN A 118 10.81 -2.95 5.66
CA GLN A 118 11.93 -3.10 4.73
C GLN A 118 12.38 -1.77 4.12
N VAL A 119 11.51 -0.76 4.07
CA VAL A 119 11.83 0.60 3.60
C VAL A 119 12.09 1.59 4.74
N GLY A 120 12.00 1.14 6.00
CA GLY A 120 12.25 1.97 7.17
C GLY A 120 11.06 2.79 7.67
N ILE A 121 9.83 2.46 7.27
CA ILE A 121 8.61 3.09 7.82
C ILE A 121 8.19 2.34 9.09
N GLU A 122 8.12 3.06 10.22
CA GLU A 122 7.85 2.46 11.54
C GLU A 122 6.40 2.58 12.02
N LEU A 123 5.62 3.47 11.41
CA LEU A 123 4.20 3.66 11.72
C LEU A 123 3.31 3.14 10.59
N PHE A 124 2.26 2.42 10.98
CA PHE A 124 1.28 1.85 10.05
C PHE A 124 -0.12 2.05 10.62
N ALA A 125 -1.02 2.64 9.81
CA ALA A 125 -2.42 2.84 10.16
C ALA A 125 -3.34 1.92 9.34
N THR A 126 -4.34 1.34 10.00
CA THR A 126 -5.35 0.48 9.38
C THR A 126 -6.68 0.58 10.14
N GLY A 127 -7.78 0.12 9.53
CA GLY A 127 -9.08 0.08 10.18
C GLY A 127 -9.18 -1.01 11.26
N GLY A 128 -8.56 -2.17 11.06
CA GLY A 128 -8.59 -3.28 12.00
C GLY A 128 -7.59 -4.38 11.63
N MET A 129 -7.07 -5.06 12.64
CA MET A 129 -6.14 -6.19 12.46
C MET A 129 -6.90 -7.52 12.41
N GLY A 130 -6.34 -8.51 11.71
CA GLY A 130 -6.79 -9.90 11.82
C GLY A 130 -6.55 -10.47 13.24
N GLY A 131 -7.22 -11.58 13.57
CA GLY A 131 -7.18 -12.20 14.90
C GLY A 131 -7.54 -13.69 14.86
N VAL A 132 -7.69 -14.27 16.06
CA VAL A 132 -7.97 -15.71 16.30
C VAL A 132 -9.45 -16.04 16.13
#